data_AF-L9ZEB9-F1
#
_entry.id   AF-L9ZEB9-F1
#
_cell.length_a   1.000
_cell.length_b   1.000
_cell.length_c   1.000
_cell.angle_alpha   90.00
_cell.angle_beta   90.00
_cell.angle_gamma   90.00
#
_symmetry.space_group_name_H-M   'P 1'
#
loop_
_entity.id
_entity.type
_entity.pdbx_description
1 polymer ?
#
loop_
_entity_poly.entity_id
_entity_poly.type
_entity_poly.pdbx_seq_one_letter_code
_entity_poly.pdbx_strand_id
1 'polypeptide(L)'
;MSRSERPHEETTLDDVYEQLETLEETVDTSDERSEVHRTMRLVSRLSHNAAVGKVITGFTRKDKAEAFVGSVVIGLPMVVEDGVFSIGSFLATHPGLLLLHFVFTVGLVVGILYVADFREVQIHNPYFGVVPRRPVWVLLIAFATAAGVMTLWGRITWTEPWVNCCQVSVVFTAMALGGSLGDILPGESEQRVLDDR
;
A
#
# COMPACT_ATOMS: atom_id res chain seq x y z
N MET A 1 -1.91 47.16 -28.00
CA MET A 1 -1.13 46.95 -26.76
C MET A 1 -1.59 45.65 -26.14
N SER A 2 -0.81 44.58 -26.31
CA SER A 2 -1.15 43.24 -25.81
C SER A 2 -0.87 43.17 -24.31
N ARG A 3 -1.90 42.91 -23.52
CA ARG A 3 -1.79 42.64 -22.08
C ARG A 3 -1.34 41.18 -21.96
N SER A 4 -0.06 40.97 -21.67
CA SER A 4 0.47 39.64 -21.36
C SER A 4 -0.19 39.14 -20.06
N GLU A 5 -1.12 38.19 -20.19
CA GLU A 5 -1.56 37.35 -19.08
C GLU A 5 -0.36 36.51 -18.65
N ARG A 6 0.29 36.90 -17.55
CA ARG A 6 1.27 36.04 -16.89
C ARG A 6 0.53 34.86 -16.24
N PRO A 7 1.06 33.64 -16.29
CA PRO A 7 0.47 32.51 -15.59
C PRO A 7 0.36 32.86 -14.11
N HIS A 8 -0.78 32.54 -13.48
CA HIS A 8 -0.86 32.53 -12.02
C HIS A 8 0.06 31.42 -11.52
N GLU A 9 1.31 31.77 -11.24
CA GLU A 9 2.24 30.95 -10.47
C GLU A 9 1.62 30.85 -9.06
N GLU A 10 1.12 29.67 -8.71
CA GLU A 10 0.49 29.43 -7.41
C GLU A 10 1.54 29.68 -6.33
N THR A 11 1.52 30.86 -5.72
CA THR A 11 2.44 31.23 -4.64
C THR A 11 2.28 30.26 -3.49
N THR A 12 3.32 29.50 -3.21
CA THR A 12 3.33 28.53 -2.12
C THR A 12 3.71 29.19 -0.80
N LEU A 13 3.42 28.52 0.32
CA LEU A 13 3.83 29.01 1.64
C LEU A 13 5.35 29.02 1.82
N ASP A 14 6.10 28.21 1.06
CA ASP A 14 7.56 28.22 1.01
C ASP A 14 8.07 29.49 0.32
N ASP A 15 7.46 29.88 -0.82
CA ASP A 15 7.82 31.10 -1.54
C ASP A 15 7.60 32.36 -0.68
N VAL A 16 6.59 32.34 0.20
CA VAL A 16 6.33 33.41 1.16
C VAL A 16 7.36 33.40 2.29
N TYR A 17 7.83 32.23 2.72
CA TYR A 17 8.84 32.11 3.77
C TYR A 17 10.21 32.63 3.30
N GLU A 18 10.64 32.26 2.09
CA GLU A 18 11.90 32.70 1.48
C GLU A 18 11.93 34.23 1.26
N GLN A 19 10.78 34.81 0.87
CA GLN A 19 10.63 36.26 0.76
C GLN A 19 10.75 36.98 2.11
N LEU A 20 10.24 36.39 3.19
CA LEU A 20 10.36 36.97 4.53
C LEU A 20 11.78 36.87 5.09
N GLU A 21 12.52 35.79 4.78
CA GLU A 21 13.94 35.66 5.13
C GLU A 21 14.79 36.71 4.41
N THR A 22 14.54 36.91 3.12
CA THR A 22 15.19 37.99 2.33
C THR A 22 14.87 39.38 2.89
N LEU A 23 13.65 39.57 3.39
CA LEU A 23 13.22 40.82 4.01
C LEU A 23 13.90 41.05 5.38
N GLU A 24 14.15 39.99 6.15
CA GLU A 24 14.88 40.09 7.43
C GLU A 24 16.31 40.61 7.24
N GLU A 25 16.98 40.20 6.16
CA GLU A 25 18.36 40.61 5.83
C GLU A 25 18.44 42.08 5.36
N THR A 26 17.36 42.62 4.77
CA THR A 26 17.33 43.99 4.22
C THR A 26 16.80 45.04 5.19
N VAL A 27 16.25 44.63 6.33
CA VAL A 27 15.65 45.53 7.30
C VAL A 27 16.70 46.08 8.28
N ASP A 28 16.71 47.40 8.46
CA ASP A 28 17.72 48.11 9.25
C ASP A 28 17.36 48.26 10.74
N THR A 29 16.07 48.37 11.09
CA THR A 29 15.65 48.66 12.47
C THR A 29 15.34 47.41 13.29
N SER A 30 15.54 47.47 14.61
CA SER A 30 15.24 46.36 15.53
C SER A 30 13.74 46.02 15.58
N ASP A 31 12.88 47.04 15.49
CA ASP A 31 11.44 46.87 15.59
C ASP A 31 10.88 46.17 14.33
N GLU A 32 11.36 46.54 13.15
CA GLU A 32 10.99 45.89 11.90
C GLU A 32 11.48 44.44 11.84
N ARG A 33 12.71 44.12 12.30
CA ARG A 33 13.19 42.73 12.39
C ARG A 33 12.31 41.88 13.32
N SER A 34 11.87 42.45 14.44
CA SER A 34 10.96 41.76 15.38
C SER A 34 9.61 41.41 14.73
N GLU A 35 9.07 42.29 13.89
CA GLU A 35 7.82 42.05 13.17
C GLU A 35 7.97 41.02 12.03
N VAL A 36 9.08 41.05 11.28
CA VAL A 36 9.39 40.00 10.28
C VAL A 36 9.48 38.63 10.95
N HIS A 37 10.22 38.53 12.06
CA HIS A 37 10.39 37.30 12.81
C HIS A 37 9.08 36.80 13.44
N ARG A 38 8.18 37.70 13.87
CA ARG A 38 6.81 37.34 14.28
C ARG A 38 6.00 36.76 13.13
N THR A 39 6.11 37.34 11.94
CA THR A 39 5.38 36.90 10.75
C THR A 39 5.89 35.54 10.24
N MET A 40 7.21 35.32 10.20
CA MET A 40 7.81 34.02 9.86
C MET A 40 7.31 32.90 10.78
N ARG A 41 7.15 33.17 12.08
CA ARG A 41 6.59 32.18 13.04
C ARG A 41 5.12 31.85 12.76
N LEU A 42 4.33 32.80 12.28
CA LEU A 42 2.93 32.55 11.90
C LEU A 42 2.85 31.73 10.61
N VAL A 43 3.66 32.06 9.60
CA VAL A 43 3.74 31.31 8.34
C VAL A 43 4.21 29.87 8.58
N SER A 44 5.24 29.67 9.41
CA SER A 44 5.73 28.33 9.78
C SER A 44 4.65 27.47 10.44
N ARG A 45 3.86 28.05 11.37
CA ARG A 45 2.72 27.36 11.99
C ARG A 45 1.60 27.04 11.01
N LEU A 46 1.37 27.90 10.02
CA LEU A 46 0.37 27.67 8.99
C LEU A 46 0.85 26.63 7.96
N SER A 47 2.12 26.62 7.57
CA SER A 47 2.71 25.59 6.70
C SER A 47 2.59 24.18 7.32
N HIS A 48 2.90 24.06 8.61
CA HIS A 48 2.73 22.80 9.35
C HIS A 48 1.27 22.31 9.40
N ASN A 49 0.30 23.23 9.43
CA ASN A 49 -1.13 22.90 9.39
C ASN A 49 -1.69 22.80 7.96
N ALA A 50 -1.07 23.44 6.97
CA ALA A 50 -1.44 23.37 5.56
C ALA A 50 -1.11 21.99 4.96
N ALA A 51 -0.13 21.28 5.53
CA ALA A 51 0.06 19.86 5.29
C ALA A 51 -1.19 19.01 5.62
N VAL A 52 -2.05 19.48 6.54
CA VAL A 52 -3.35 18.88 6.89
C VAL A 52 -4.47 19.31 5.93
N GLY A 53 -4.24 20.36 5.14
CA GLY A 53 -5.19 20.98 4.21
C GLY A 53 -4.94 20.66 2.75
N LYS A 54 -4.31 19.52 2.41
CA LYS A 54 -4.22 19.07 1.02
C LYS A 54 -5.61 18.64 0.57
N VAL A 55 -6.40 19.60 0.06
CA VAL A 55 -7.68 19.35 -0.60
C VAL A 55 -7.40 18.34 -1.71
N ILE A 56 -8.03 17.17 -1.62
CA ILE A 56 -7.91 16.08 -2.61
C ILE A 56 -8.56 16.59 -3.91
N THR A 57 -7.78 17.28 -4.73
CA THR A 57 -8.21 17.81 -6.04
C THR A 57 -8.10 16.70 -7.08
N GLY A 58 -8.97 15.69 -6.95
CA GLY A 58 -9.19 14.67 -7.97
C GLY A 58 -8.96 13.25 -7.48
N PHE A 59 -9.93 12.38 -7.78
CA PHE A 59 -9.84 10.94 -7.51
C PHE A 59 -8.96 10.28 -8.58
N THR A 60 -7.69 10.07 -8.25
CA THR A 60 -6.68 9.54 -9.16
C THR A 60 -6.86 8.03 -9.40
N ARG A 61 -6.20 7.49 -10.42
CA ARG A 61 -6.17 6.02 -10.63
C ARG A 61 -5.55 5.28 -9.45
N LYS A 62 -4.63 5.93 -8.72
CA LYS A 62 -4.02 5.40 -7.50
C LYS A 62 -5.05 5.26 -6.39
N ASP A 63 -5.85 6.30 -6.14
CA ASP A 63 -6.88 6.28 -5.09
C ASP A 63 -7.95 5.21 -5.36
N LYS A 64 -8.30 4.97 -6.63
CA LYS A 64 -9.18 3.87 -7.04
C LYS A 64 -8.60 2.50 -6.72
N ALA A 65 -7.31 2.30 -6.99
CA ALA A 65 -6.62 1.04 -6.73
C ALA A 65 -6.49 0.80 -5.22
N GLU A 66 -6.20 1.84 -4.45
CA GLU A 66 -6.11 1.78 -2.99
C GLU A 66 -7.46 1.45 -2.35
N ALA A 67 -8.53 2.11 -2.79
CA ALA A 67 -9.88 1.79 -2.33
C ALA A 67 -10.28 0.35 -2.69
N PHE A 68 -9.96 -0.10 -3.91
CA PHE A 68 -10.18 -1.49 -4.33
C PHE A 68 -9.41 -2.47 -3.44
N VAL A 69 -8.10 -2.27 -3.26
CA VAL A 69 -7.28 -3.12 -2.40
C VAL A 69 -7.82 -3.14 -0.97
N GLY A 70 -8.13 -1.99 -0.38
CA GLY A 70 -8.70 -1.89 0.96
C GLY A 70 -10.02 -2.65 1.09
N SER A 71 -10.92 -2.50 0.12
CA SER A 71 -12.19 -3.24 0.10
C SER A 71 -12.01 -4.76 0.00
N VAL A 72 -11.03 -5.23 -0.78
CA VAL A 72 -10.74 -6.66 -0.90
C VAL A 72 -10.10 -7.18 0.39
N VAL A 73 -9.15 -6.44 0.95
CA VAL A 73 -8.45 -6.81 2.20
C VAL A 73 -9.44 -7.03 3.34
N ILE A 74 -10.45 -6.16 3.45
CA ILE A 74 -11.45 -6.24 4.54
C ILE A 74 -12.60 -7.17 4.17
N GLY A 75 -13.10 -7.11 2.94
CA GLY A 75 -14.30 -7.85 2.51
C GLY A 75 -14.03 -9.33 2.25
N LEU A 76 -12.88 -9.68 1.67
CA LEU A 76 -12.60 -11.07 1.30
C LEU A 76 -12.55 -12.02 2.50
N PRO A 77 -11.89 -11.69 3.64
CA PRO A 77 -11.94 -12.54 4.83
C PRO A 77 -13.36 -12.81 5.33
N MET A 78 -14.24 -11.80 5.29
CA MET A 78 -15.65 -11.95 5.69
C MET A 78 -16.42 -12.88 4.75
N VAL A 79 -16.18 -12.79 3.44
CA VAL A 79 -16.80 -13.71 2.46
C VAL A 79 -16.34 -15.16 2.69
N VAL A 80 -15.08 -15.32 3.09
CA VAL A 80 -14.45 -16.64 3.28
C VAL A 80 -14.85 -17.28 4.61
N GLU A 81 -15.13 -16.51 5.66
CA GLU A 81 -15.42 -16.98 7.03
C GLU A 81 -16.38 -18.18 7.10
N ASP A 82 -17.56 -18.06 6.50
CA ASP A 82 -18.53 -19.17 6.36
C ASP A 82 -18.54 -19.79 4.95
N GLY A 83 -17.88 -19.15 3.98
CA GLY A 83 -17.95 -19.51 2.57
C GLY A 83 -17.00 -20.61 2.11
N VAL A 84 -15.93 -20.93 2.86
CA VAL A 84 -14.82 -21.79 2.40
C VAL A 84 -15.29 -23.07 1.69
N PHE A 85 -16.17 -23.83 2.34
CA PHE A 85 -16.57 -25.16 1.88
C PHE A 85 -17.49 -25.10 0.66
N SER A 86 -18.39 -24.12 0.65
CA SER A 86 -19.32 -23.87 -0.45
C SER A 86 -18.59 -23.35 -1.69
N ILE A 87 -17.70 -22.39 -1.50
CA ILE A 87 -16.87 -21.85 -2.60
C ILE A 87 -15.94 -22.94 -3.13
N GLY A 88 -15.32 -23.72 -2.25
CA GLY A 88 -14.42 -24.81 -2.64
C GLY A 88 -15.11 -25.91 -3.45
N SER A 89 -16.32 -26.32 -3.08
CA SER A 89 -17.09 -27.33 -3.85
C SER A 89 -17.55 -26.78 -5.20
N PHE A 90 -17.92 -25.49 -5.26
CA PHE A 90 -18.27 -24.81 -6.51
C PHE A 90 -17.08 -24.72 -7.47
N LEU A 91 -15.90 -24.32 -6.97
CA LEU A 91 -14.65 -24.25 -7.73
C LEU A 91 -14.22 -25.63 -8.25
N ALA A 92 -14.43 -26.69 -7.46
CA ALA A 92 -14.12 -28.06 -7.87
C ALA A 92 -14.90 -28.50 -9.13
N THR A 93 -16.10 -27.94 -9.33
CA THR A 93 -16.94 -28.21 -10.51
C THR A 93 -16.60 -27.28 -11.69
N HIS A 94 -15.94 -26.14 -11.43
CA HIS A 94 -15.61 -25.12 -12.42
C HIS A 94 -14.10 -24.85 -12.47
N PRO A 95 -13.29 -25.72 -13.08
CA PRO A 95 -11.83 -25.59 -13.10
C PRO A 95 -11.34 -24.31 -13.78
N GLY A 96 -12.11 -23.75 -14.73
CA GLY A 96 -11.81 -22.43 -15.32
C GLY A 96 -11.90 -21.29 -14.30
N LEU A 97 -12.87 -21.35 -13.37
CA LEU A 97 -13.00 -20.37 -12.29
C LEU A 97 -11.93 -20.57 -11.21
N LEU A 98 -11.48 -21.81 -10.98
CA LEU A 98 -10.33 -22.08 -10.11
C LEU A 98 -9.06 -21.42 -10.66
N LEU A 99 -8.80 -21.54 -11.97
CA LEU A 99 -7.65 -20.89 -12.59
C LEU A 99 -7.76 -19.36 -12.51
N LEU A 100 -8.95 -18.81 -12.79
CA LEU A 100 -9.22 -17.38 -12.62
C LEU A 100 -8.99 -16.93 -11.17
N HIS A 101 -9.41 -17.72 -10.18
CA HIS A 101 -9.19 -17.47 -8.76
C HIS A 101 -7.71 -17.41 -8.43
N PHE A 102 -6.90 -18.36 -8.88
CA PHE A 102 -5.45 -18.31 -8.68
C PHE A 102 -4.80 -17.09 -9.34
N VAL A 103 -5.16 -16.78 -10.59
CA VAL A 103 -4.66 -15.60 -11.30
C VAL A 103 -5.06 -14.31 -10.55
N PHE A 104 -6.28 -14.25 -10.05
CA PHE A 104 -6.78 -13.14 -9.24
C PHE A 104 -5.97 -12.99 -7.95
N THR A 105 -5.78 -14.07 -7.18
CA THR A 105 -5.01 -14.07 -5.93
C THR A 105 -3.56 -13.63 -6.16
N VAL A 106 -2.90 -14.18 -7.19
CA VAL A 106 -1.53 -13.79 -7.55
C VAL A 106 -1.48 -12.33 -7.97
N GLY A 107 -2.40 -11.90 -8.86
CA GLY A 107 -2.49 -10.53 -9.31
C GLY A 107 -2.76 -9.54 -8.17
N LEU A 108 -3.54 -9.94 -7.18
CA LEU A 108 -3.82 -9.15 -5.99
C LEU A 108 -2.59 -9.02 -5.10
N VAL A 109 -1.90 -10.13 -4.78
CA VAL A 109 -0.67 -10.10 -3.98
C VAL A 109 0.42 -9.28 -4.67
N VAL A 110 0.59 -9.46 -5.99
CA VAL A 110 1.51 -8.63 -6.78
C VAL A 110 1.05 -7.18 -6.79
N GLY A 111 -0.25 -6.90 -6.93
CA GLY A 111 -0.80 -5.55 -6.86
C GLY A 111 -0.52 -4.87 -5.52
N ILE A 112 -0.71 -5.59 -4.41
CA ILE A 112 -0.41 -5.10 -3.06
C ILE A 112 1.09 -4.83 -2.89
N LEU A 113 1.96 -5.74 -3.35
CA LEU A 113 3.40 -5.59 -3.17
C LEU A 113 4.07 -4.60 -4.16
N TYR A 114 3.48 -4.35 -5.34
CA TYR A 114 4.13 -3.59 -6.43
C TYR A 114 3.33 -2.37 -6.93
N VAL A 115 2.00 -2.36 -6.84
CA VAL A 115 1.16 -1.23 -7.31
C VAL A 115 0.89 -0.24 -6.16
N ALA A 116 0.88 -0.71 -4.92
CA ALA A 116 0.93 0.17 -3.74
C ALA A 116 2.36 0.66 -3.53
N ASP A 117 2.77 1.60 -4.37
CA ASP A 117 4.07 2.26 -4.35
C ASP A 117 4.35 2.93 -2.99
N PHE A 118 4.98 2.16 -2.10
CA PHE A 118 5.61 2.63 -0.85
C PHE A 118 7.14 2.60 -0.93
N ARG A 119 7.75 2.27 -2.08
CA ARG A 119 9.18 2.44 -2.40
C ARG A 119 9.43 1.96 -3.83
N GLU A 120 10.26 2.70 -4.56
CA GLU A 120 10.94 2.23 -5.78
C GLU A 120 11.77 0.97 -5.46
N VAL A 121 11.16 -0.21 -5.59
CA VAL A 121 11.92 -1.46 -5.54
C VAL A 121 12.40 -1.76 -6.95
N GLN A 122 13.66 -1.42 -7.21
CA GLN A 122 14.40 -1.92 -8.35
C GLN A 122 14.28 -3.46 -8.37
N ILE A 123 13.64 -3.99 -9.40
CA ILE A 123 13.46 -5.42 -9.60
C ILE A 123 14.86 -6.03 -9.79
N HIS A 124 15.42 -6.61 -8.72
CA HIS A 124 16.70 -7.30 -8.77
C HIS A 124 16.45 -8.82 -8.82
N ASN A 125 16.81 -9.44 -9.95
CA ASN A 125 16.80 -10.89 -10.18
C ASN A 125 15.45 -11.64 -10.01
N PRO A 126 14.48 -11.43 -10.92
CA PRO A 126 13.27 -12.25 -11.00
C PRO A 126 13.58 -13.71 -11.39
N TYR A 127 12.83 -14.67 -10.85
CA TYR A 127 12.81 -16.04 -11.39
C TYR A 127 12.22 -16.00 -12.81
N PHE A 128 12.88 -16.68 -13.75
CA PHE A 128 12.50 -16.70 -15.18
C PHE A 128 12.39 -15.32 -15.86
N GLY A 129 12.97 -14.25 -15.29
CA GLY A 129 12.91 -12.91 -15.88
C GLY A 129 11.61 -12.14 -15.62
N VAL A 130 10.55 -12.80 -15.15
CA VAL A 130 9.19 -12.24 -15.05
C VAL A 130 8.58 -12.38 -13.64
N VAL A 131 8.93 -13.43 -12.89
CA VAL A 131 8.28 -13.73 -11.61
C VAL A 131 9.14 -13.24 -10.44
N PRO A 132 8.66 -12.31 -9.60
CA PRO A 132 9.45 -11.83 -8.48
C PRO A 132 9.57 -12.91 -7.38
N ARG A 133 10.75 -13.05 -6.77
CA ARG A 133 11.02 -14.15 -5.82
C ARG A 133 10.21 -14.01 -4.51
N ARG A 134 9.98 -12.76 -4.06
CA ARG A 134 9.26 -12.44 -2.82
C ARG A 134 7.81 -12.95 -2.78
N PRO A 135 6.92 -12.59 -3.74
CA PRO A 135 5.54 -13.07 -3.73
C PRO A 135 5.44 -14.60 -3.82
N VAL A 136 6.38 -15.26 -4.50
CA VAL A 136 6.39 -16.73 -4.57
C VAL A 136 6.50 -17.35 -3.19
N TRP A 137 7.39 -16.85 -2.33
CA TRP A 137 7.53 -17.35 -0.96
C TRP A 137 6.32 -17.04 -0.09
N VAL A 138 5.75 -15.84 -0.21
CA VAL A 138 4.52 -15.47 0.52
C VAL A 138 3.37 -16.41 0.13
N LEU A 139 3.18 -16.64 -1.17
CA LEU A 139 2.14 -17.55 -1.68
C LEU A 139 2.40 -19.00 -1.22
N LEU A 140 3.65 -19.46 -1.29
CA LEU A 140 3.99 -20.83 -0.88
C LEU A 140 3.77 -21.05 0.63
N ILE A 141 4.20 -20.11 1.47
CA ILE A 141 4.00 -20.18 2.92
C ILE A 141 2.52 -20.11 3.27
N ALA A 142 1.76 -19.21 2.64
CA ALA A 142 0.32 -19.10 2.85
C ALA A 142 -0.42 -20.39 2.45
N PHE A 143 -0.06 -21.00 1.32
CA PHE A 143 -0.69 -22.24 0.85
C PHE A 143 -0.37 -23.42 1.78
N ALA A 144 0.90 -23.57 2.16
CA ALA A 144 1.34 -24.61 3.09
C ALA A 144 0.67 -24.45 4.46
N THR A 145 0.56 -23.22 4.95
CA THR A 145 -0.10 -22.91 6.23
C THR A 145 -1.59 -23.20 6.15
N ALA A 146 -2.27 -22.83 5.07
CA ALA A 146 -3.68 -23.13 4.87
C ALA A 146 -3.93 -24.64 4.87
N ALA A 147 -3.19 -25.39 4.07
CA ALA A 147 -3.29 -26.85 4.03
C ALA A 147 -3.01 -27.49 5.40
N GLY A 148 -1.96 -27.02 6.09
CA GLY A 148 -1.55 -27.52 7.39
C GLY A 148 -2.60 -27.27 8.48
N VAL A 149 -3.05 -26.03 8.64
CA VAL A 149 -4.05 -25.64 9.65
C VAL A 149 -5.40 -26.31 9.36
N MET A 150 -5.85 -26.34 8.11
CA MET A 150 -7.11 -27.00 7.76
C MET A 150 -7.07 -28.52 8.02
N THR A 151 -5.92 -29.16 7.77
CA THR A 151 -5.74 -30.58 8.09
C THR A 151 -5.67 -30.80 9.61
N LEU A 152 -4.92 -29.96 10.32
CA LEU A 152 -4.71 -30.07 11.76
C LEU A 152 -5.99 -29.85 12.57
N TRP A 153 -6.85 -28.91 12.15
CA TRP A 153 -8.16 -28.67 12.77
C TRP A 153 -9.25 -29.64 12.31
N GLY A 154 -8.91 -30.67 11.52
CA GLY A 154 -9.88 -31.66 11.02
C GLY A 154 -10.92 -31.10 10.06
N ARG A 155 -10.66 -29.93 9.47
CA ARG A 155 -11.53 -29.31 8.47
C ARG A 155 -11.46 -30.03 7.12
N ILE A 156 -10.34 -30.70 6.85
CA ILE A 156 -10.10 -31.49 5.65
C ILE A 156 -9.74 -32.92 6.03
N THR A 157 -10.44 -33.88 5.44
CA THR A 157 -10.23 -35.33 5.66
C THR A 157 -9.42 -36.00 4.56
N TRP A 158 -9.11 -35.29 3.46
CA TRP A 158 -8.41 -35.80 2.27
C TRP A 158 -9.11 -36.96 1.53
N THR A 159 -10.37 -37.28 1.87
CA THR A 159 -11.17 -38.30 1.16
C THR A 159 -11.50 -37.90 -0.27
N GLU A 160 -11.74 -36.60 -0.50
CA GLU A 160 -11.94 -36.00 -1.81
C GLU A 160 -10.82 -34.99 -2.09
N PRO A 161 -9.62 -35.44 -2.53
CA PRO A 161 -8.43 -34.59 -2.58
C PRO A 161 -8.60 -33.38 -3.52
N TRP A 162 -9.40 -33.52 -4.58
CA TRP A 162 -9.68 -32.42 -5.50
C TRP A 162 -10.51 -31.29 -4.86
N VAL A 163 -11.61 -31.64 -4.20
CA VAL A 163 -12.48 -30.68 -3.52
C VAL A 163 -11.73 -30.03 -2.36
N ASN A 164 -10.98 -30.81 -1.60
CA ASN A 164 -10.16 -30.33 -0.49
C ASN A 164 -9.08 -29.35 -0.97
N CYS A 165 -8.41 -29.62 -2.10
CA CYS A 165 -7.48 -28.66 -2.71
C CYS A 165 -8.17 -27.34 -3.09
N CYS A 166 -9.40 -27.42 -3.64
CA CYS A 166 -10.17 -26.21 -3.97
C CYS A 166 -10.51 -25.43 -2.70
N GLN A 167 -10.90 -26.08 -1.61
CA GLN A 167 -11.15 -25.44 -0.31
C GLN A 167 -9.89 -24.78 0.26
N VAL A 168 -8.74 -25.47 0.19
CA VAL A 168 -7.43 -24.89 0.58
C VAL A 168 -7.13 -23.65 -0.24
N SER A 169 -7.41 -23.65 -1.56
CA SER A 169 -7.15 -22.49 -2.43
C SER A 169 -7.95 -21.23 -2.03
N VAL A 170 -9.13 -21.42 -1.46
CA VAL A 170 -9.96 -20.31 -0.95
C VAL A 170 -9.34 -19.73 0.32
N VAL A 171 -9.02 -20.55 1.32
CA VAL A 171 -8.38 -20.11 2.57
C VAL A 171 -7.00 -19.50 2.31
N PHE A 172 -6.24 -20.11 1.42
CA PHE A 172 -4.95 -19.62 0.95
C PHE A 172 -5.01 -18.17 0.50
N THR A 173 -6.10 -17.75 -0.14
CA THR A 173 -6.21 -16.36 -0.65
C THR A 173 -6.26 -15.36 0.50
N ALA A 174 -7.05 -15.63 1.54
CA ALA A 174 -7.09 -14.80 2.73
C ALA A 174 -5.74 -14.78 3.48
N MET A 175 -5.07 -15.93 3.57
CA MET A 175 -3.75 -16.03 4.19
C MET A 175 -2.66 -15.31 3.38
N ALA A 176 -2.71 -15.39 2.05
CA ALA A 176 -1.75 -14.71 1.17
C ALA A 176 -1.92 -13.19 1.24
N LEU A 177 -3.15 -12.71 1.33
CA LEU A 177 -3.49 -11.32 1.64
C LEU A 177 -2.85 -10.87 2.95
N GLY A 178 -3.10 -11.60 4.04
CA GLY A 178 -2.51 -11.29 5.36
C GLY A 178 -0.98 -11.31 5.33
N GLY A 179 -0.38 -12.31 4.68
CA GLY A 179 1.07 -12.42 4.52
C GLY A 179 1.67 -11.27 3.70
N SER A 180 0.99 -10.83 2.64
CA SER A 180 1.43 -9.69 1.82
C SER A 180 1.40 -8.37 2.59
N LEU A 181 0.42 -8.17 3.47
CA LEU A 181 0.35 -7.00 4.35
C LEU A 181 1.41 -7.07 5.45
N GLY A 182 1.65 -8.27 6.01
CA GLY A 182 2.70 -8.50 6.99
C GLY A 182 4.10 -8.19 6.47
N ASP A 183 4.37 -8.48 5.19
CA ASP A 183 5.65 -8.16 4.53
C ASP A 183 5.85 -6.64 4.30
N ILE A 184 4.75 -5.87 4.26
CA ILE A 184 4.80 -4.41 4.12
C ILE A 184 5.08 -3.72 5.46
N LEU A 185 4.75 -4.36 6.59
CA LEU A 185 5.07 -3.80 7.91
C LEU A 185 6.59 -3.77 8.11
N PRO A 186 7.17 -2.64 8.55
CA PRO A 186 8.62 -2.50 8.69
C PRO A 186 9.15 -3.47 9.75
N GLY A 187 9.79 -4.54 9.31
CA GLY A 187 10.57 -5.43 10.16
C GLY A 187 11.95 -4.83 10.39
N GLU A 188 12.22 -4.42 11.65
CA GLU A 188 13.45 -4.29 12.48
C GLU A 188 14.87 -4.24 11.85
N SER A 189 15.02 -4.22 10.53
CA SER A 189 16.30 -4.22 9.81
C SER A 189 16.95 -2.84 9.76
N GLU A 190 16.23 -1.79 10.19
CA GLU A 190 16.77 -0.44 10.36
C GLU A 190 17.52 -0.26 11.70
N GLN A 191 17.31 -1.16 12.67
CA GLN A 191 17.96 -1.06 13.99
C GLN A 191 19.42 -1.55 14.01
N ARG A 192 19.82 -2.43 13.08
CA ARG A 192 21.21 -2.91 13.03
C ARG A 192 22.21 -1.85 12.51
N VAL A 193 21.73 -0.75 11.94
CA VAL A 193 22.59 0.38 11.51
C VAL A 193 22.79 1.41 12.64
N LEU A 194 21.96 1.38 13.69
CA LEU A 194 22.10 2.28 14.85
C LEU A 194 22.89 1.67 16.00
N ASP A 195 23.00 0.34 16.09
CA ASP A 195 23.78 -0.36 17.14
C ASP A 195 25.29 -0.49 16.77
N ASP A 196 25.65 -0.14 15.53
CA ASP A 196 27.03 -0.15 15.01
C ASP A 196 27.66 1.28 14.94
N ARG A 197 27.15 2.26 15.70
CA ARG A 197 27.72 3.62 15.79
C ARG A 197 28.05 4.07 17.21
#